data_AF-A0A0F3RFX9-F1
#
_entry.id   AF-A0A0F3RFX9-F1
#
_cell.length_a   1.000
_cell.length_b   1.000
_cell.length_c   1.000
_cell.angle_alpha   90.00
_cell.angle_beta   90.00
_cell.angle_gamma   90.00
#
_symmetry.space_group_name_H-M   'P 1'
#
loop_
_entity.id
_entity.type
_entity.pdbx_description
1 polymer ?
#
loop_
_entity_poly.entity_id
_entity_poly.type
_entity_poly.pdbx_seq_one_letter_code
_entity_poly.pdbx_strand_id
1 'polypeptide(L)'
;MYKFIDLFCGISAFRKALEIKGLECVFSSDIDKDVQEAYKRNFGDKPYGDITEISETKIPKHDILCVGFPCQSFSISGKRLGIGDVDSCMK
;
A
#
# COMPACT_ATOMS: atom_id res chain seq x y z
N MET A 1 4.72 14.68 15.26
CA MET A 1 3.78 14.44 14.16
C MET A 1 3.71 12.94 13.96
N TYR A 2 2.51 12.35 13.90
CA TYR A 2 2.36 10.92 13.67
C TYR A 2 2.71 10.57 12.23
N LYS A 3 3.44 9.47 12.05
CA LYS A 3 3.93 8.98 10.76
C LYS A 3 3.19 7.72 10.38
N PHE A 4 2.89 7.56 9.10
CA PHE A 4 2.26 6.35 8.59
C PHE A 4 2.93 5.83 7.32
N ILE A 5 2.71 4.55 7.07
CA ILE A 5 3.05 3.91 5.80
C ILE A 5 1.77 3.43 5.10
N ASP A 6 1.79 3.45 3.77
CA ASP A 6 0.65 3.11 2.90
C ASP A 6 1.00 1.96 1.95
N LEU A 7 0.67 0.73 2.34
CA LEU A 7 0.95 -0.48 1.56
C LEU A 7 -0.25 -0.87 0.72
N PHE A 8 0.01 -1.34 -0.52
CA PHE A 8 -1.03 -1.55 -1.53
C PHE A 8 -1.84 -0.28 -1.74
N CYS A 9 -1.12 0.83 -1.90
CA CYS A 9 -1.68 2.16 -1.73
C CYS A 9 -2.73 2.52 -2.80
N GLY A 10 -2.73 1.84 -3.96
CA GLY A 10 -3.70 2.07 -5.02
C GLY A 10 -3.81 3.55 -5.37
N ILE A 11 -5.05 4.01 -5.57
CA ILE A 11 -5.39 5.42 -5.79
C ILE A 11 -5.35 6.28 -4.51
N SER A 12 -4.65 5.83 -3.46
CA SER A 12 -4.18 6.64 -2.32
C SER A 12 -5.26 7.15 -1.37
N ALA A 13 -6.32 6.37 -1.14
CA ALA A 13 -7.40 6.75 -0.23
C ALA A 13 -6.90 6.95 1.22
N PHE A 14 -6.03 6.07 1.72
CA PHE A 14 -5.46 6.17 3.07
C PHE A 14 -4.59 7.42 3.21
N ARG A 15 -3.64 7.62 2.29
CA ARG A 15 -2.78 8.81 2.32
C ARG A 15 -3.58 10.09 2.40
N LYS A 16 -4.58 10.27 1.52
CA LYS A 16 -5.37 11.50 1.52
C LYS A 16 -6.12 11.71 2.83
N ALA A 17 -6.73 10.66 3.39
CA ALA A 17 -7.47 10.75 4.64
C ALA A 17 -6.57 11.13 5.84
N LEU A 18 -5.37 10.56 5.91
CA LEU A 18 -4.43 10.79 7.01
C LEU A 18 -3.69 12.13 6.89
N GLU A 19 -3.31 12.53 5.68
CA GLU A 19 -2.71 13.86 5.44
C GLU A 19 -3.68 15.00 5.81
N ILE A 20 -4.98 14.85 5.53
CA ILE A 20 -6.01 15.82 5.96
C ILE A 20 -6.05 15.96 7.50
N LYS A 21 -5.66 14.91 8.24
CA LYS A 21 -5.55 14.93 9.70
C LYS A 21 -4.18 15.39 10.20
N GLY A 22 -3.28 15.81 9.31
CA GLY A 22 -1.95 16.31 9.66
C GLY A 22 -0.92 15.23 9.94
N LEU A 23 -1.13 14.01 9.41
CA LEU A 23 -0.14 12.93 9.50
C LEU A 23 0.79 12.95 8.28
N GLU A 24 2.00 12.41 8.47
CA GLU A 24 3.04 12.37 7.45
C GLU A 24 3.15 10.96 6.85
N CYS A 25 3.01 10.85 5.52
CA CYS A 25 3.31 9.61 4.80
C CYS A 25 4.82 9.48 4.65
N VAL A 26 5.43 8.44 5.23
CA VAL A 26 6.89 8.24 5.18
C VAL A 26 7.31 7.08 4.28
N PHE A 27 6.36 6.29 3.79
CA PHE A 27 6.59 5.18 2.88
C PHE A 27 5.28 4.77 2.20
N SER A 28 5.35 4.44 0.92
CA SER A 28 4.21 3.89 0.17
C SER A 28 4.68 2.80 -0.79
N SER A 29 3.88 1.78 -1.02
CA SER A 29 4.22 0.69 -1.95
C SER A 29 3.00 0.21 -2.73
N ASP A 30 3.19 0.00 -4.03
CA ASP A 30 2.25 -0.64 -4.93
C ASP A 30 3.00 -1.26 -6.11
N ILE A 31 2.66 -2.50 -6.48
CA ILE A 31 3.32 -3.22 -7.57
C ILE A 31 2.87 -2.71 -8.95
N ASP A 32 1.67 -2.12 -9.04
CA ASP A 32 1.09 -1.65 -10.30
C ASP A 32 1.76 -0.35 -10.76
N LYS A 33 2.32 -0.37 -11.97
CA LYS A 33 3.04 0.78 -12.55
C LYS A 33 2.12 1.95 -12.89
N ASP A 34 0.90 1.68 -13.33
CA ASP A 34 -0.07 2.73 -13.65
C ASP A 34 -0.54 3.43 -12.37
N VAL A 35 -0.73 2.67 -11.30
CA VAL A 35 -0.95 3.21 -9.95
C VAL A 35 0.21 4.10 -9.51
N GLN A 36 1.46 3.62 -9.63
CA GLN A 36 2.62 4.40 -9.22
C GLN A 36 2.73 5.73 -9.98
N GLU A 37 2.43 5.75 -11.28
CA GLU A 37 2.45 7.00 -12.06
C GLU A 37 1.29 7.94 -11.69
N ALA A 38 0.09 7.41 -11.45
CA ALA A 38 -1.03 8.20 -10.94
C ALA A 38 -0.72 8.80 -9.56
N TYR A 39 -0.13 8.00 -8.68
CA TYR A 39 0.30 8.42 -7.35
C TYR A 39 1.33 9.56 -7.42
N LYS A 40 2.38 9.39 -8.25
CA LYS A 40 3.40 10.42 -8.47
C LYS A 40 2.83 11.73 -8.98
N ARG A 41 1.84 11.68 -9.87
CA ARG A 41 1.15 12.89 -10.36
C ARG A 41 0.40 13.64 -9.25
N ASN A 42 -0.17 12.91 -8.30
CA ASN A 42 -0.97 13.47 -7.22
C ASN A 42 -0.15 13.97 -6.02
N PHE A 43 0.95 13.29 -5.70
CA PHE A 43 1.71 13.53 -4.46
C PHE A 43 3.16 13.96 -4.67
N GLY A 44 3.70 13.86 -5.89
CA GLY A 44 5.07 14.25 -6.23
C GLY A 44 6.12 13.17 -5.95
N ASP A 45 5.83 12.20 -5.10
CA ASP A 45 6.65 11.02 -4.84
C ASP A 45 6.06 9.76 -5.46
N LYS A 46 6.92 8.78 -5.77
CA LYS A 46 6.54 7.52 -6.42
C LYS A 46 6.54 6.40 -5.37
N PRO A 47 5.47 5.59 -5.25
CA PRO A 47 5.48 4.41 -4.39
C PRO A 47 6.58 3.44 -4.80
N TYR A 48 7.08 2.70 -3.82
CA TYR A 48 7.94 1.56 -4.07
C TYR A 48 7.14 0.44 -4.78
N GLY A 49 7.83 -0.44 -5.49
CA GLY A 49 7.22 -1.54 -6.22
C GLY A 49 6.77 -2.68 -5.32
N ASP A 50 7.09 -3.91 -5.73
CA ASP A 50 6.78 -5.13 -4.99
C ASP A 50 7.33 -5.07 -3.55
N ILE A 51 6.43 -5.08 -2.57
CA ILE A 51 6.77 -5.00 -1.15
C ILE A 51 7.56 -6.23 -0.67
N THR A 52 7.42 -7.37 -1.35
CA THR A 52 8.12 -8.63 -1.01
C THR A 52 9.62 -8.55 -1.31
N GLU A 53 10.03 -7.63 -2.20
CA GLU A 53 11.42 -7.38 -2.56
C GLU A 53 12.10 -6.33 -1.64
N ILE A 54 11.36 -5.74 -0.71
CA ILE A 54 11.84 -4.65 0.14
C ILE A 54 12.13 -5.20 1.53
N SER A 55 13.41 -5.13 1.93
CA SER A 55 13.79 -5.45 3.30
C SER A 55 13.07 -4.54 4.30
N GLU A 56 12.50 -5.14 5.34
CA GLU A 56 11.86 -4.44 6.46
C GLU A 56 12.75 -3.35 7.07
N THR A 57 14.08 -3.55 7.08
CA THR A 57 15.05 -2.56 7.58
C THR A 57 15.09 -1.26 6.78
N LYS A 58 14.59 -1.26 5.54
CA LYS A 58 14.47 -0.07 4.68
C LYS A 58 13.16 0.68 4.89
N ILE A 59 12.19 0.10 5.59
CA ILE A 59 10.91 0.74 5.89
C ILE A 59 11.13 1.72 7.06
N PRO A 60 10.91 3.04 6.87
CA PRO A 60 11.09 4.01 7.93
C PRO A 60 10.19 3.75 9.13
N LYS A 61 10.66 4.17 10.31
CA LYS A 61 9.86 4.11 11.54
C LYS A 61 8.55 4.88 11.36
N HIS A 62 7.46 4.24 11.74
CA HIS A 62 6.11 4.75 11.60
C HIS A 62 5.26 4.36 12.82
N ASP A 63 4.16 5.07 13.02
CA ASP A 63 3.21 4.85 14.11
C ASP A 63 1.96 4.10 13.62
N ILE A 64 1.63 4.23 12.34
CA ILE A 64 0.44 3.63 11.71
C ILE A 64 0.85 2.90 10.43
N LEU A 65 0.33 1.69 10.27
CA LEU A 65 0.51 0.87 9.08
C LEU A 65 -0.85 0.71 8.39
N CYS A 66 -0.98 1.25 7.18
CA CYS A 66 -2.17 1.13 6.35
C CYS A 66 -1.95 0.06 5.27
N VAL A 67 -2.94 -0.81 5.06
CA VAL A 67 -2.84 -1.93 4.12
C VAL A 67 -4.14 -2.06 3.34
N GLY A 68 -4.09 -1.83 2.03
CA GLY A 68 -5.18 -2.09 1.09
C GLY A 68 -5.09 -3.47 0.44
N PHE A 69 -4.99 -4.55 1.22
CA PHE A 69 -4.73 -5.89 0.67
C PHE A 69 -5.87 -6.34 -0.30
N PRO A 70 -5.55 -7.15 -1.34
CA PRO A 70 -6.49 -7.56 -2.36
C PRO A 70 -7.61 -8.40 -1.76
N CYS A 71 -8.83 -7.97 -2.01
CA CYS A 71 -10.03 -8.65 -1.51
C CYS A 71 -10.41 -9.87 -2.35
N GLN A 72 -9.86 -10.03 -3.57
CA GLN A 72 -10.24 -11.09 -4.53
C GLN A 72 -10.09 -12.50 -3.95
N SER A 73 -9.01 -12.73 -3.19
CA SER A 73 -8.72 -14.03 -2.56
C SER A 73 -9.75 -14.42 -1.48
N PHE A 74 -10.53 -13.45 -0.98
CA PHE A 74 -11.49 -13.64 0.12
C PHE A 74 -12.95 -13.32 -0.29
N SER A 75 -13.14 -12.62 -1.40
CA SER A 75 -14.44 -12.10 -1.83
C SER A 75 -15.42 -13.21 -2.24
N ILE A 76 -16.71 -12.93 -2.05
CA ILE A 76 -17.81 -13.77 -2.57
C ILE A 76 -17.73 -13.93 -4.09
N SER A 77 -17.28 -12.89 -4.78
CA SER A 77 -17.13 -12.88 -6.23
C SER A 77 -15.81 -13.50 -6.71
N GLY A 78 -14.92 -13.88 -5.81
CA GLY A 78 -13.63 -14.52 -6.11
C GLY A 78 -13.65 -16.04 -5.93
N LYS A 79 -12.50 -16.68 -6.10
CA LYS A 79 -12.34 -18.14 -5.94
C LYS A 79 -12.29 -18.58 -4.47
N ARG A 80 -12.19 -17.63 -3.52
CA ARG A 80 -12.07 -17.87 -2.07
C ARG A 80 -10.96 -18.85 -1.71
N LEU A 81 -9.84 -18.79 -2.44
CA LEU A 81 -8.65 -19.60 -2.16
C LEU A 81 -7.89 -19.09 -0.94
N GLY A 82 -8.25 -17.91 -0.43
CA GLY A 82 -7.69 -17.32 0.78
C GLY A 82 -6.18 -17.13 0.65
N ILE A 83 -5.46 -17.50 1.70
CA ILE A 83 -4.01 -17.31 1.81
C ILE A 83 -3.25 -18.12 0.73
N GLY A 84 -3.82 -19.24 0.26
CA GLY A 84 -3.20 -20.07 -0.78
C GLY A 84 -3.34 -19.53 -2.20
N ASP A 85 -4.07 -18.42 -2.39
CA ASP A 85 -4.20 -17.78 -3.69
C ASP A 85 -2.86 -17.15 -4.12
N VAL A 86 -2.52 -17.24 -5.41
CA VAL A 86 -1.32 -16.57 -5.94
C VAL A 86 -1.45 -15.05 -5.89
N ASP A 87 -2.68 -14.56 -5.91
CA ASP A 87 -3.04 -13.16 -5.80
C ASP A 87 -3.23 -12.73 -4.33
N SER A 88 -3.06 -13.65 -3.36
CA SER A 88 -2.97 -13.30 -1.95
C SER A 88 -1.60 -12.69 -1.69
N CYS A 89 -1.55 -11.48 -1.12
CA CYS A 89 -0.34 -10.72 -0.77
C CYS A 89 0.60 -11.37 0.27
N MET A 90 0.52 -12.67 0.49
CA MET A 90 1.30 -13.42 1.49
C MET A 90 2.35 -14.35 0.86
N LYS A 91 2.87 -14.01 -0.31
CA LYS A 91 4.05 -14.70 -0.87
C LYS A 91 5.33 -13.94 -0.57
#